data_AF-A0A550C926-F1
#
_entry.id   AF-A0A550C926-F1
#
_cell.length_a   1.000
_cell.length_b   1.000
_cell.length_c   1.000
_cell.angle_alpha   90.00
_cell.angle_beta   90.00
_cell.angle_gamma   90.00
#
_symmetry.space_group_name_H-M   'P 1'
#
loop_
_entity.id
_entity.type
_entity.pdbx_description
1 polymer ?
#
loop_
_entity_poly.entity_id
_entity_poly.type
_entity_poly.pdbx_seq_one_letter_code
_entity_poly.pdbx_strand_id
1 'polypeptide(L)'
;MGARSNATEENGYNEYDEEHAFDHPALHEPQPWIWVPRDPLGLSGLLVGELTSAGVEASDVGAVMNEKGVVDVSRGPPDEEWKGGHDH
;
A
#
# COMPACT_ATOMS: atom_id res chain seq x y z
N MET A 1 -27.21 16.64 -42.56
CA MET A 1 -27.20 15.37 -41.78
C MET A 1 -25.76 15.06 -41.44
N GLY A 2 -25.30 15.54 -40.28
CA GLY A 2 -23.90 15.35 -39.85
C GLY A 2 -23.72 13.96 -39.28
N ALA A 3 -22.78 13.20 -39.83
CA ALA A 3 -22.33 11.95 -39.26
C ALA A 3 -21.73 12.26 -37.89
N ARG A 4 -22.32 11.69 -36.83
CA ARG A 4 -21.72 11.72 -35.49
C ARG A 4 -20.46 10.87 -35.55
N SER A 5 -19.31 11.51 -35.36
CA SER A 5 -18.06 10.85 -35.03
C SER A 5 -18.26 10.05 -33.74
N ASN A 6 -18.16 8.71 -33.83
CA ASN A 6 -17.97 7.90 -32.64
C ASN A 6 -16.62 8.29 -32.05
N ALA A 7 -16.65 8.99 -30.92
CA ALA A 7 -15.49 9.08 -30.05
C ALA A 7 -15.23 7.67 -29.52
N THR A 8 -14.15 7.05 -29.95
CA THR A 8 -13.57 5.91 -29.25
C THR A 8 -13.14 6.45 -27.89
N GLU A 9 -13.90 6.15 -26.84
CA GLU A 9 -13.41 6.28 -25.48
C GLU A 9 -12.18 5.37 -25.41
N GLU A 10 -10.99 5.98 -25.34
CA GLU A 10 -9.76 5.27 -25.02
C GLU A 10 -9.90 4.79 -23.58
N ASN A 11 -10.46 3.59 -23.46
CA ASN A 11 -10.50 2.81 -22.24
C ASN A 11 -9.07 2.74 -21.69
N GLY A 12 -8.81 3.40 -20.57
CA GLY A 12 -7.49 3.51 -19.93
C GLY A 12 -6.97 2.21 -19.31
N TYR A 13 -7.32 1.06 -19.89
CA TYR A 13 -6.74 -0.23 -19.58
C TYR A 13 -5.49 -0.37 -20.44
N ASN A 14 -4.36 -0.61 -19.77
CA ASN A 14 -3.08 -0.80 -20.43
C ASN A 14 -2.93 -2.30 -20.78
N GLU A 15 -2.13 -2.63 -21.79
CA GLU A 15 -1.87 -4.02 -22.24
C GLU A 15 -1.43 -4.96 -21.09
N TYR A 16 -0.78 -4.42 -20.05
CA TYR A 16 -0.45 -5.12 -18.79
C TYR A 16 -1.68 -5.57 -17.98
N ASP A 17 -2.75 -4.76 -17.97
CA ASP A 17 -4.00 -5.09 -17.28
C ASP A 17 -4.76 -6.21 -18.01
N GLU A 18 -4.53 -6.39 -19.32
CA GLU A 18 -5.13 -7.47 -20.11
C GLU A 18 -4.39 -8.80 -19.93
N GLU A 19 -3.04 -8.78 -19.83
CA GLU A 19 -2.22 -9.98 -19.65
C GLU A 19 -2.48 -10.67 -18.31
N HIS A 20 -2.63 -9.90 -17.23
CA HIS A 20 -2.86 -10.42 -15.87
C HIS A 20 -4.31 -10.30 -15.38
N ALA A 21 -5.27 -9.96 -16.25
CA ALA A 21 -6.68 -9.72 -15.91
C ALA A 21 -7.35 -10.85 -15.10
N PHE A 22 -6.84 -12.08 -15.22
CA PHE A 22 -7.37 -13.27 -14.56
C PHE A 22 -6.38 -13.93 -13.60
N ASP A 23 -5.14 -13.44 -13.54
CA ASP A 23 -4.14 -13.97 -12.64
C ASP A 23 -4.43 -13.50 -11.22
N HIS A 24 -4.16 -14.36 -10.24
CA HIS A 24 -4.26 -13.95 -8.85
C HIS A 24 -3.19 -12.87 -8.59
N PRO A 25 -3.52 -11.70 -7.99
CA PRO A 25 -2.58 -10.59 -7.77
C PRO A 25 -1.26 -11.01 -7.13
N ALA A 26 -1.31 -11.93 -6.17
CA ALA A 26 -0.14 -12.51 -5.51
C ALA A 26 0.89 -13.20 -6.45
N LEU A 27 0.59 -13.39 -7.73
CA LEU A 27 1.51 -13.93 -8.72
C LEU A 27 2.43 -12.87 -9.36
N HIS A 28 2.00 -11.61 -9.39
CA HIS A 28 2.70 -10.54 -10.13
C HIS A 28 2.80 -9.22 -9.34
N GLU A 29 1.93 -8.98 -8.37
CA GLU A 29 2.02 -7.83 -7.47
C GLU A 29 2.93 -8.12 -6.27
N PRO A 30 3.78 -7.17 -5.86
CA PRO A 30 4.50 -7.25 -4.59
C PRO A 30 3.54 -7.38 -3.41
N GLN A 31 3.92 -8.18 -2.41
CA GLN A 31 3.14 -8.30 -1.18
C GLN A 31 3.19 -6.96 -0.41
N PRO A 32 2.04 -6.35 -0.07
CA PRO A 32 2.02 -5.13 0.74
C PRO A 32 2.57 -5.37 2.14
N TRP A 33 3.20 -4.35 2.71
CA TRP A 33 3.80 -4.39 4.03
C TRP A 33 2.73 -4.44 5.13
N ILE A 34 3.03 -5.14 6.22
CA ILE A 34 2.21 -5.03 7.43
C ILE A 34 2.54 -3.70 8.12
N TRP A 35 1.60 -2.77 8.08
CA TRP A 35 1.75 -1.45 8.70
C TRP A 35 0.90 -1.35 9.96
N VAL A 36 1.55 -1.21 11.11
CA VAL A 36 0.90 -1.17 12.44
C VAL A 36 1.31 0.10 13.17
N PRO A 37 0.38 0.89 13.74
CA PRO A 37 0.76 2.14 14.40
C PRO A 37 1.63 1.89 15.63
N ARG A 38 2.62 2.77 15.85
CA ARG A 38 3.46 2.73 17.03
C ARG A 38 2.64 2.98 18.29
N ASP A 39 2.69 2.07 19.24
CA ASP A 39 1.91 2.13 20.47
C ASP A 39 2.78 2.43 21.71
N PRO A 40 2.20 2.94 22.81
CA PRO A 40 2.96 3.29 24.01
C PRO A 40 3.43 2.09 24.84
N LEU A 41 2.90 0.89 24.57
CA LEU A 41 3.30 -0.36 25.24
C LEU A 41 4.47 -1.04 24.52
N GLY A 42 4.86 -0.56 23.34
CA GLY A 42 5.98 -1.08 22.55
C GLY A 42 5.67 -2.38 21.81
N LEU A 43 4.40 -2.76 21.66
CA LEU A 43 3.98 -3.98 20.97
C LEU A 43 4.26 -3.91 19.47
N SER A 44 4.12 -2.74 18.86
CA SER A 44 4.40 -2.48 17.44
C SER A 44 5.84 -2.87 17.10
N GLY A 45 6.81 -2.44 17.92
CA GLY A 45 8.22 -2.74 17.70
C GLY A 45 8.53 -4.22 17.82
N LEU A 46 7.91 -4.92 18.77
CA LEU A 46 8.03 -6.38 18.89
C LEU A 46 7.45 -7.08 17.65
N LEU A 47 6.25 -6.70 17.24
CA LEU A 47 5.57 -7.30 16.09
C LEU A 47 6.34 -7.05 14.79
N VAL A 48 6.83 -5.82 14.56
CA VAL A 48 7.68 -5.49 13.41
C VAL A 48 8.93 -6.35 13.41
N GLY A 49 9.59 -6.52 14.57
CA GLY A 49 10.76 -7.38 14.69
C GLY A 49 10.47 -8.86 14.40
N GLU A 50 9.37 -9.40 14.92
CA GLU A 50 8.97 -10.79 14.70
C GLU A 50 8.60 -11.06 13.23
N LEU A 51 7.83 -10.16 12.61
CA LEU A 51 7.40 -10.29 11.21
C LEU A 51 8.59 -10.20 10.25
N THR A 52 9.43 -9.19 10.42
CA THR A 52 10.63 -9.03 9.57
C THR A 52 11.59 -10.21 9.72
N SER A 53 11.75 -10.74 10.94
CA SER A 53 12.54 -11.96 11.18
C SER A 53 11.94 -13.21 10.52
N ALA A 54 10.63 -13.22 10.28
CA ALA A 54 9.93 -14.28 9.55
C ALA A 54 9.89 -14.05 8.03
N GLY A 55 10.52 -12.98 7.53
CA GLY A 55 10.53 -12.62 6.10
C GLY A 55 9.27 -11.90 5.63
N VAL A 56 8.48 -11.35 6.54
CA VAL A 56 7.31 -10.52 6.24
C VAL A 56 7.66 -9.06 6.49
N GLU A 57 7.65 -8.24 5.45
CA GLU A 57 7.94 -6.81 5.58
C GLU A 57 6.88 -6.13 6.44
N ALA A 58 7.34 -5.34 7.40
CA ALA A 58 6.48 -4.68 8.37
C ALA A 58 7.10 -3.38 8.87
N SER A 59 6.26 -2.43 9.27
CA SER A 59 6.72 -1.15 9.81
C SER A 59 5.69 -0.49 10.72
N ASP A 60 6.16 0.39 11.59
CA ASP A 60 5.34 1.31 12.37
C ASP A 60 5.60 2.79 12.08
N VAL A 61 6.39 3.06 11.04
CA VAL A 61 6.78 4.42 10.66
C VAL A 61 5.57 5.16 10.09
N GLY A 62 5.35 6.39 10.57
CA GLY A 62 4.31 7.27 10.01
C GLY A 62 2.92 7.12 10.62
N ALA A 63 2.73 6.18 11.55
CA ALA A 63 1.48 6.04 12.30
C ALA A 63 1.77 5.86 13.79
N VAL A 64 1.08 6.61 14.65
CA VAL A 64 1.25 6.57 16.11
C VAL A 64 -0.09 6.48 16.80
N MET A 65 -0.25 5.53 17.72
CA MET A 65 -1.44 5.35 18.53
C MET A 65 -1.21 5.88 19.95
N ASN A 66 -2.19 6.59 20.51
CA ASN A 66 -2.15 7.06 21.90
C ASN A 66 -2.81 6.07 22.88
N GLU A 67 -2.75 6.37 24.17
CA GLU A 67 -3.31 5.52 25.25
C GLU A 67 -4.84 5.30 25.15
N LYS A 68 -5.56 6.11 24.37
CA LYS A 68 -7.00 5.96 24.11
C LYS A 68 -7.30 5.12 22.88
N GLY A 69 -6.28 4.59 22.21
CA GLY A 69 -6.41 3.86 20.95
C GLY A 69 -6.69 4.76 19.74
N VAL A 70 -6.49 6.07 19.85
CA VAL A 70 -6.62 6.98 18.70
C VAL A 70 -5.31 7.01 17.93
N VAL A 71 -5.38 6.81 16.62
CA VAL A 71 -4.24 6.78 15.71
C VAL A 71 -4.11 8.12 14.99
N ASP A 72 -2.91 8.68 14.99
CA ASP A 72 -2.48 9.80 14.16
C ASP A 72 -1.56 9.28 13.04
N VAL A 73 -1.77 9.76 11.82
CA VAL A 73 -1.06 9.31 10.62
C VAL A 73 -0.41 10.51 9.95
N SER A 74 0.92 10.51 9.88
CA SER A 74 1.72 11.60 9.33
C SER A 74 2.14 11.37 7.87
N ARG A 75 2.14 10.12 7.41
CA ARG A 75 2.41 9.71 6.03
C ARG A 75 1.71 8.40 5.69
N GLY A 76 1.68 8.03 4.40
CA GLY A 76 1.25 6.69 3.97
C GLY A 76 2.20 5.59 4.46
N PRO A 77 1.90 4.31 4.23
CA PRO A 77 2.79 3.21 4.60
C PRO A 77 4.13 3.31 3.83
N PRO A 78 5.22 2.65 4.31
CA PRO A 78 6.55 2.79 3.69
C PRO A 78 6.67 2.25 2.27
N ASP A 79 5.88 1.26 1.90
CA ASP A 79 5.84 0.65 0.57
C ASP A 79 5.07 1.48 -0.47
N GLU A 80 4.47 2.60 -0.07
CA GLU A 80 3.77 3.52 -0.96
C GLU A 80 4.51 4.85 -1.11
N GLU A 81 4.36 5.48 -2.28
CA GLU A 81 4.78 6.86 -2.49
C GLU A 81 3.85 7.82 -1.75
N TRP A 82 4.41 8.80 -1.05
CA TRP A 82 3.63 9.87 -0.42
C TRP A 82 4.22 11.24 -0.75
N LYS A 83 3.42 12.30 -0.58
CA LYS A 83 3.79 13.68 -0.99
C LYS A 83 5.09 14.22 -0.37
N GLY A 84 5.65 13.55 0.65
CA GLY A 84 6.93 13.92 1.28
C GLY A 84 8.11 12.97 1.00
N GLY A 85 7.96 11.89 0.22
CA GLY A 85 9.07 11.00 -0.17
C GLY A 85 8.72 9.51 -0.25
N HIS A 86 9.74 8.66 -0.32
CA HIS A 86 9.68 7.19 -0.19
C HIS A 86 10.86 6.73 0.70
N ASP A 87 10.66 5.71 1.53
CA ASP A 87 11.71 5.17 2.41
C ASP A 87 12.39 4.00 1.69
N HIS A 88 13.72 4.07 1.48
CA HIS A 88 14.54 3.08 0.76
C HIS A 88 15.08 1.96 1.65
#